data_AF-I1P621-F1
#
_entry.id   AF-I1P621-F1
#
_cell.length_a   1.000
_cell.length_b   1.000
_cell.length_c   1.000
_cell.angle_alpha   90.00
_cell.angle_beta   90.00
_cell.angle_gamma   90.00
#
_symmetry.space_group_name_H-M   'P 1'
#
loop_
_entity.id
_entity.type
_entity.pdbx_description
1 polymer ?
#
loop_
_entity_poly.entity_id
_entity_poly.type
_entity_poly.pdbx_seq_one_letter_code
_entity_poly.pdbx_strand_id
1 'polypeptide(L)'
;EGEGGVTISTRWLNRTVRVDAARRLMTVEGGMVLRDLIREAAAAGLALPHSPYWSGVTVGGALATGAHGSSLWGKGSAVHEYVVGMRIVTPAPASEGFAVVRELAADDPDLDAAKVSLGVLGIISQLTAKSSFVVHTHVHAFLQVTLALEPQFKRSVKFVKRDDADIAEKVAVWGRLHEFGDMVWLPGQRQVIYREDNRVNISTPGDGLNDYFGFRAQPTLSMVGARVIDEWLEENPMYTDTARCLASRAVTKMFDLLAYGFTNDGATFTGYPVVGYQHRIQSSGSCMGSLEEKDDGLLLTTTCPWDRRTRGVFAYNVAFTVPLSRAPAFVADVSRLRDLDPAAFCQIDAKMGVLVRYVAASSAYLGKAEDSVDFDVTYYRSRARGAPRAHADVFDEVEQMALRGHGGVPHWGKNRNAAFDGAIARYPNAGEFLRVKDRFDPEGVFSSEWSDRVLGVGGASPAIVGDGCAMEGLCVCSDDSHCAPELGYSCRPGKVFTEARVCSLLRDAADGYLRDRHGNVRINATSTGKHSLLHE
;
A
#
# COMPACT_ATOMS: atom_id res chain seq x y z
N GLU A 1 17.48 -13.02 2.43
CA GLU A 1 17.44 -12.48 1.05
C GLU A 1 18.26 -11.19 1.00
N GLY A 2 19.07 -10.99 -0.04
CA GLY A 2 19.83 -9.74 -0.24
C GLY A 2 21.30 -9.72 0.15
N GLU A 3 21.84 -10.77 0.79
CA GLU A 3 23.27 -10.84 1.18
C GLU A 3 24.23 -11.14 0.01
N GLY A 4 23.70 -11.60 -1.14
CA GLY A 4 24.48 -11.94 -2.35
C GLY A 4 24.37 -10.94 -3.51
N GLY A 5 23.69 -9.81 -3.31
CA GLY A 5 23.45 -8.80 -4.35
C GLY A 5 24.03 -7.42 -4.03
N VAL A 6 24.39 -6.65 -5.05
CA VAL A 6 24.87 -5.28 -5.01
C VAL A 6 23.71 -4.31 -5.24
N THR A 7 23.37 -3.48 -4.26
CA THR A 7 22.32 -2.47 -4.42
C THR A 7 22.86 -1.18 -5.04
N ILE A 8 22.22 -0.68 -6.10
CA ILE A 8 22.55 0.62 -6.69
C ILE A 8 21.62 1.69 -6.13
N SER A 9 22.18 2.68 -5.44
CA SER A 9 21.41 3.84 -4.99
C SER A 9 21.10 4.75 -6.18
N THR A 10 19.82 5.04 -6.38
CA THR A 10 19.35 5.98 -7.42
C THR A 10 19.22 7.41 -6.93
N ARG A 11 19.69 7.72 -5.70
CA ARG A 11 19.54 9.05 -5.07
C ARG A 11 20.01 10.21 -5.94
N TRP A 12 21.09 10.01 -6.71
CA TRP A 12 21.67 11.04 -7.58
C TRP A 12 21.13 11.04 -9.02
N LEU A 13 20.20 10.13 -9.32
CA LEU A 13 19.51 10.03 -10.60
C LEU A 13 18.17 10.75 -10.52
N ASN A 14 18.21 12.02 -10.13
CA ASN A 14 17.03 12.79 -9.72
C ASN A 14 16.81 14.05 -10.55
N ARG A 15 17.38 14.13 -11.76
CA ARG A 15 17.32 15.33 -12.61
C ARG A 15 16.11 15.34 -13.54
N THR A 16 15.61 16.55 -13.81
CA THR A 16 14.78 16.82 -14.99
C THR A 16 15.68 16.84 -16.22
N VAL A 17 15.49 15.87 -17.13
CA VAL A 17 16.31 15.74 -18.34
C VAL A 17 15.82 16.70 -19.42
N ARG A 18 14.49 16.78 -19.63
CA ARG A 18 13.88 17.64 -20.64
C ARG A 18 12.43 17.95 -20.30
N VAL A 19 12.01 19.18 -20.56
CA VAL A 19 10.59 19.57 -20.55
C VAL A 19 10.22 20.15 -21.93
N ASP A 20 9.19 19.60 -22.55
CA ASP A 20 8.62 20.08 -23.81
C ASP A 20 7.16 20.46 -23.55
N ALA A 21 6.93 21.71 -23.10
CA ALA A 21 5.61 22.19 -22.70
C ALA A 21 4.61 22.24 -23.87
N ALA A 22 5.09 22.50 -25.09
CA ALA A 22 4.26 22.51 -26.28
C ALA A 22 3.70 21.11 -26.59
N ARG A 23 4.53 20.07 -26.47
CA ARG A 23 4.11 18.67 -26.63
C ARG A 23 3.52 18.06 -25.36
N ARG A 24 3.60 18.76 -24.23
CA ARG A 24 3.21 18.30 -22.89
C ARG A 24 3.96 17.03 -22.48
N LEU A 25 5.26 17.02 -22.73
CA LEU A 25 6.13 15.90 -22.38
C LEU A 25 7.19 16.33 -21.36
N MET A 26 7.48 15.46 -20.41
CA MET A 26 8.57 15.66 -19.45
C MET A 26 9.38 14.38 -19.32
N THR A 27 10.70 14.49 -19.48
CA THR A 27 11.64 13.39 -19.29
C THR A 27 12.43 13.61 -18.00
N VAL A 28 12.43 12.61 -17.13
CA VAL A 28 13.10 12.65 -15.82
C VAL A 28 13.93 11.39 -15.60
N GLU A 29 14.94 11.48 -14.75
CA GLU A 29 15.67 10.31 -14.27
C GLU A 29 14.84 9.51 -13.26
N GLY A 30 14.95 8.19 -13.27
CA GLY A 30 14.08 7.30 -12.49
C GLY A 30 14.26 7.38 -10.96
N GLY A 31 15.36 7.93 -10.48
CA GLY A 31 15.56 8.22 -9.06
C GLY A 31 14.89 9.52 -8.58
N MET A 32 14.32 10.32 -9.49
CA MET A 32 13.55 11.52 -9.11
C MET A 32 12.39 11.12 -8.21
N VAL A 33 12.22 11.83 -7.10
CA VAL A 33 11.09 11.65 -6.19
C VAL A 33 9.84 12.27 -6.82
N LEU A 34 8.70 11.60 -6.71
CA LEU A 34 7.43 12.01 -7.29
C LEU A 34 7.02 13.43 -6.88
N ARG A 35 7.25 13.83 -5.62
CA ARG A 35 7.09 15.21 -5.15
C ARG A 35 7.77 16.23 -6.07
N ASP A 36 9.01 15.96 -6.44
CA ASP A 36 9.82 16.89 -7.22
C ASP A 36 9.34 16.88 -8.68
N LEU A 37 9.02 15.71 -9.26
CA LEU A 37 8.37 15.61 -10.57
C LEU A 37 7.10 16.48 -10.65
N ILE A 38 6.23 16.39 -9.63
CA ILE A 38 4.97 17.14 -9.57
C ILE A 38 5.24 18.65 -9.53
N ARG A 39 6.23 19.09 -8.74
CA ARG A 39 6.62 20.50 -8.62
C ARG A 39 7.21 21.04 -9.93
N GLU A 40 8.15 20.31 -10.52
CA GLU A 40 8.82 20.74 -11.75
C GLU A 40 7.85 20.77 -12.94
N ALA A 41 6.91 19.82 -13.03
CA ALA A 41 5.83 19.86 -14.02
C ALA A 41 4.97 21.12 -13.85
N ALA A 42 4.57 21.44 -12.63
CA ALA A 42 3.77 22.62 -12.31
C ALA A 42 4.49 23.93 -12.65
N ALA A 43 5.80 24.01 -12.38
CA ALA A 43 6.64 25.16 -12.74
C ALA A 43 6.67 25.40 -14.27
N ALA A 44 6.50 24.34 -15.07
CA ALA A 44 6.39 24.42 -16.52
C ALA A 44 4.94 24.63 -17.02
N GLY A 45 3.97 24.87 -16.14
CA GLY A 45 2.55 25.03 -16.49
C GLY A 45 1.84 23.72 -16.84
N LEU A 46 2.43 22.58 -16.50
CA LEU A 46 1.92 21.23 -16.76
C LEU A 46 1.49 20.54 -15.47
N ALA A 47 0.64 19.53 -15.59
CA ALA A 47 0.16 18.70 -14.50
C ALA A 47 0.41 17.22 -14.81
N LEU A 48 0.96 16.50 -13.83
CA LEU A 48 0.85 15.05 -13.81
C LEU A 48 -0.62 14.68 -13.57
N PRO A 49 -1.29 13.93 -14.47
CA PRO A 49 -2.74 13.75 -14.38
C PRO A 49 -3.18 12.94 -13.16
N HIS A 50 -2.44 11.88 -12.83
CA HIS A 50 -2.70 11.04 -11.67
C HIS A 50 -1.39 10.63 -10.98
N SER A 51 -1.51 10.37 -9.69
CA SER A 51 -0.39 10.02 -8.81
C SER A 51 -0.89 9.20 -7.61
N PRO A 52 -0.03 8.39 -6.98
CA PRO A 52 -0.33 7.87 -5.64
C PRO A 52 -0.44 9.03 -4.63
N TYR A 53 -1.18 8.80 -3.54
CA TYR A 53 -1.42 9.86 -2.54
C TYR A 53 -0.18 10.22 -1.72
N TRP A 54 0.79 9.30 -1.63
CA TRP A 54 2.09 9.58 -1.05
C TRP A 54 3.08 9.96 -2.15
N SER A 55 3.63 11.18 -2.06
CA SER A 55 4.58 11.71 -3.05
C SER A 55 6.05 11.32 -2.78
N GLY A 56 6.29 10.45 -1.79
CA GLY A 56 7.64 10.10 -1.34
C GLY A 56 8.32 8.92 -2.04
N VAL A 57 7.70 8.40 -3.09
CA VAL A 57 8.26 7.34 -3.93
C VAL A 57 9.13 7.92 -5.05
N THR A 58 10.16 7.19 -5.49
CA THR A 58 10.87 7.51 -6.73
C THR A 58 10.00 7.16 -7.95
N VAL A 59 10.22 7.82 -9.08
CA VAL A 59 9.52 7.53 -10.34
C VAL A 59 9.73 6.08 -10.75
N GLY A 60 10.97 5.58 -10.68
CA GLY A 60 11.28 4.17 -10.98
C GLY A 60 10.55 3.20 -10.05
N GLY A 61 10.53 3.48 -8.73
CA GLY A 61 9.79 2.72 -7.72
C GLY A 61 8.29 2.67 -7.98
N ALA A 62 7.71 3.82 -8.28
CA ALA A 62 6.30 3.97 -8.61
C ALA A 62 5.91 3.14 -9.83
N LEU A 63 6.70 3.20 -10.92
CA LEU A 63 6.43 2.44 -12.13
C LEU A 63 6.62 0.94 -11.94
N ALA A 64 7.74 0.52 -11.33
CA ALA A 64 8.05 -0.89 -11.14
C ALA A 64 6.96 -1.66 -10.38
N THR A 65 6.26 -0.99 -9.48
CA THR A 65 5.20 -1.59 -8.64
C THR A 65 3.78 -1.23 -9.11
N GLY A 66 3.63 -0.52 -10.23
CA GLY A 66 2.34 -0.13 -10.79
C GLY A 66 1.56 0.86 -9.92
N ALA A 67 2.23 1.80 -9.28
CA ALA A 67 1.60 2.79 -8.40
C ALA A 67 0.52 3.61 -9.13
N HIS A 68 -0.58 3.89 -8.42
CA HIS A 68 -1.76 4.52 -8.99
C HIS A 68 -2.51 5.39 -7.97
N GLY A 69 -3.32 6.31 -8.49
CA GLY A 69 -4.27 7.13 -7.72
C GLY A 69 -5.67 6.48 -7.66
N SER A 70 -6.69 7.29 -7.92
CA SER A 70 -8.09 6.86 -8.10
C SER A 70 -8.72 7.57 -9.30
N SER A 71 -9.17 6.83 -10.32
CA SER A 71 -9.93 7.30 -11.50
C SER A 71 -10.26 6.16 -12.46
N LEU A 72 -11.44 6.24 -13.09
CA LEU A 72 -11.82 5.48 -14.29
C LEU A 72 -11.91 6.35 -15.56
N TRP A 73 -11.51 7.62 -15.47
CA TRP A 73 -11.64 8.58 -16.57
C TRP A 73 -10.38 8.58 -17.44
N GLY A 74 -10.54 8.83 -18.74
CA GLY A 74 -9.42 8.88 -19.67
C GLY A 74 -8.63 7.57 -19.68
N LYS A 75 -7.33 7.65 -19.37
CA LYS A 75 -6.44 6.47 -19.23
C LYS A 75 -6.45 5.85 -17.82
N GLY A 76 -7.24 6.41 -16.90
CA GLY A 76 -7.31 5.97 -15.50
C GLY A 76 -6.15 6.47 -14.64
N SER A 77 -6.04 5.91 -13.44
CA SER A 77 -5.20 6.45 -12.38
C SER A 77 -3.77 5.89 -12.29
N ALA A 78 -3.43 4.90 -13.11
CA ALA A 78 -2.14 4.25 -13.12
C ALA A 78 -1.07 5.17 -13.74
N VAL A 79 -0.02 5.49 -12.98
CA VAL A 79 1.03 6.43 -13.43
C VAL A 79 1.73 5.92 -14.69
N HIS A 80 1.91 4.60 -14.80
CA HIS A 80 2.59 3.97 -15.93
C HIS A 80 1.84 4.08 -17.27
N GLU A 81 0.53 4.35 -17.28
CA GLU A 81 -0.23 4.58 -18.53
C GLU A 81 0.09 5.93 -19.20
N TYR A 82 0.75 6.82 -18.45
CA TYR A 82 1.22 8.11 -18.93
C TYR A 82 2.67 8.07 -19.42
N VAL A 83 3.34 6.93 -19.35
CA VAL A 83 4.69 6.74 -19.89
C VAL A 83 4.60 6.57 -21.41
N VAL A 84 5.30 7.42 -22.15
CA VAL A 84 5.39 7.40 -23.62
C VAL A 84 6.80 7.14 -24.13
N GLY A 85 7.74 6.90 -23.22
CA GLY A 85 9.09 6.49 -23.57
C GLY A 85 9.89 6.14 -22.33
N MET A 86 10.79 5.17 -22.46
CA MET A 86 11.72 4.77 -21.41
C MET A 86 13.10 4.54 -21.99
N ARG A 87 14.13 4.90 -21.24
CA ARG A 87 15.51 4.53 -21.50
C ARG A 87 15.98 3.66 -20.36
N ILE A 88 16.30 2.39 -20.61
CA ILE A 88 16.66 1.41 -19.59
C ILE A 88 18.02 0.80 -19.88
N VAL A 89 18.64 0.20 -18.87
CA VAL A 89 19.92 -0.51 -19.00
C VAL A 89 19.67 -2.00 -18.80
N THR A 90 20.12 -2.82 -19.74
CA THR A 90 20.05 -4.28 -19.65
C THR A 90 21.44 -4.88 -19.69
N PRO A 91 21.69 -6.02 -19.03
CA PRO A 91 22.97 -6.71 -19.14
C PRO A 91 23.22 -7.15 -20.59
N ALA A 92 24.49 -7.27 -20.94
CA ALA A 92 24.93 -7.78 -22.23
C ALA A 92 26.23 -8.58 -22.05
N PRO A 93 26.60 -9.45 -23.00
CA PRO A 93 27.88 -10.14 -22.95
C PRO A 93 29.07 -9.16 -22.92
N ALA A 94 30.22 -9.61 -22.43
CA ALA A 94 31.45 -8.82 -22.42
C ALA A 94 31.84 -8.31 -23.82
N SER A 95 31.52 -9.07 -24.88
CA SER A 95 31.74 -8.67 -26.28
C SER A 95 30.94 -7.43 -26.70
N GLU A 96 29.88 -7.08 -25.98
CA GLU A 96 29.02 -5.92 -26.21
C GLU A 96 29.19 -4.83 -25.13
N GLY A 97 30.22 -4.95 -24.27
CA GLY A 97 30.52 -3.95 -23.25
C GLY A 97 29.75 -4.12 -21.93
N PHE A 98 29.29 -5.34 -21.63
CA PHE A 98 28.62 -5.75 -20.38
C PHE A 98 27.21 -5.20 -20.14
N ALA A 99 26.83 -4.11 -20.79
CA ALA A 99 25.51 -3.52 -20.67
C ALA A 99 25.11 -2.79 -21.96
N VAL A 100 23.83 -2.84 -22.29
CA VAL A 100 23.22 -2.13 -23.41
C VAL A 100 22.18 -1.16 -22.89
N VAL A 101 22.17 0.04 -23.45
CA VAL A 101 21.11 1.02 -23.23
C VAL A 101 20.02 0.79 -24.27
N ARG A 102 18.79 0.56 -23.81
CA ARG A 102 17.61 0.38 -24.66
C ARG A 102 16.75 1.62 -24.60
N GLU A 103 16.34 2.11 -25.76
CA GLU A 103 15.41 3.23 -25.91
C GLU A 103 14.08 2.67 -26.40
N LEU A 104 13.11 2.61 -25.50
CA LEU A 104 11.77 2.12 -25.75
C LEU A 104 10.88 3.33 -26.03
N ALA A 105 10.59 3.58 -27.30
CA ALA A 105 9.67 4.63 -27.74
C ALA A 105 8.20 4.20 -27.54
N ALA A 106 7.26 5.13 -27.77
CA ALA A 106 5.83 4.89 -27.56
C ALA A 106 5.25 3.73 -28.39
N ASP A 107 5.85 3.44 -29.54
CA ASP A 107 5.50 2.37 -30.48
C ASP A 107 6.38 1.12 -30.34
N ASP A 108 7.32 1.11 -29.39
CA ASP A 108 8.17 -0.05 -29.12
C ASP A 108 7.33 -1.18 -28.49
N PRO A 109 7.39 -2.41 -29.05
CA PRO A 109 6.58 -3.53 -28.56
C PRO A 109 6.88 -3.93 -27.12
N ASP A 110 8.06 -3.57 -26.59
CA ASP A 110 8.51 -3.95 -25.25
C ASP A 110 8.23 -2.88 -24.19
N LEU A 111 7.74 -1.70 -24.59
CA LEU A 111 7.44 -0.61 -23.64
C LEU A 111 6.41 -1.05 -22.59
N ASP A 112 5.39 -1.81 -22.99
CA ASP A 112 4.33 -2.28 -22.09
C ASP A 112 4.82 -3.32 -21.07
N ALA A 113 5.90 -4.05 -21.38
CA ALA A 113 6.59 -4.88 -20.38
C ALA A 113 7.41 -4.02 -19.40
N ALA A 114 8.03 -2.94 -19.88
CA ALA A 114 8.86 -2.06 -19.05
C ALA A 114 8.06 -1.17 -18.09
N LYS A 115 6.85 -0.75 -18.48
CA LYS A 115 5.96 0.12 -17.69
C LYS A 115 5.73 -0.36 -16.25
N VAL A 116 5.57 -1.67 -16.05
CA VAL A 116 5.46 -2.33 -14.73
C VAL A 116 6.28 -3.61 -14.77
N SER A 117 7.42 -3.62 -14.07
CA SER A 117 8.43 -4.68 -14.23
C SER A 117 8.95 -5.30 -12.95
N LEU A 118 8.49 -4.85 -11.77
CA LEU A 118 9.03 -5.26 -10.47
C LEU A 118 10.56 -5.06 -10.33
N GLY A 119 11.18 -4.27 -11.22
CA GLY A 119 12.63 -4.03 -11.26
C GLY A 119 13.42 -5.01 -12.13
N VAL A 120 12.84 -6.14 -12.57
CA VAL A 120 13.60 -7.21 -13.26
C VAL A 120 14.01 -6.88 -14.71
N LEU A 121 13.54 -5.75 -15.25
CA LEU A 121 13.95 -5.21 -16.56
C LEU A 121 14.96 -4.05 -16.44
N GLY A 122 15.66 -3.92 -15.30
CA GLY A 122 16.74 -2.92 -15.13
C GLY A 122 16.28 -1.52 -14.72
N ILE A 123 15.05 -1.40 -14.20
CA ILE A 123 14.44 -0.13 -13.78
C ILE A 123 14.87 0.26 -12.34
N ILE A 124 15.15 -0.72 -11.48
CA ILE A 124 15.59 -0.51 -10.09
C ILE A 124 16.57 -1.63 -9.78
N SER A 125 17.88 -1.40 -9.90
CA SER A 125 18.81 -2.53 -9.81
C SER A 125 19.45 -2.67 -8.42
N GLN A 126 19.04 -3.74 -7.74
CA GLN A 126 19.96 -4.58 -6.99
C GLN A 126 20.48 -5.65 -7.98
N LEU A 127 21.79 -5.75 -8.16
CA LEU A 127 22.49 -6.69 -9.05
C LEU A 127 22.85 -7.96 -8.28
N THR A 128 22.45 -9.15 -8.70
CA THR A 128 22.96 -10.39 -8.06
C THR A 128 24.30 -10.77 -8.68
N ALA A 129 25.40 -10.70 -7.91
CA ALA A 129 26.73 -10.98 -8.42
C ALA A 129 27.04 -12.49 -8.36
N LYS A 130 27.18 -13.16 -9.51
CA LYS A 130 27.77 -14.52 -9.56
C LYS A 130 29.31 -14.53 -9.56
N SER A 131 29.97 -13.36 -9.56
CA SER A 131 31.41 -13.23 -9.34
C SER A 131 31.81 -11.78 -9.04
N SER A 132 32.92 -11.61 -8.33
CA SER A 132 33.43 -10.33 -7.83
C SER A 132 34.03 -9.46 -8.95
N PHE A 133 33.24 -8.59 -9.58
CA PHE A 133 33.79 -7.60 -10.53
C PHE A 133 33.17 -6.21 -10.33
N VAL A 134 34.05 -5.20 -10.29
CA VAL A 134 33.72 -3.77 -10.14
C VAL A 134 33.65 -3.15 -11.53
N VAL A 135 32.48 -2.71 -11.95
CA VAL A 135 32.30 -1.98 -13.22
C VAL A 135 32.40 -0.47 -12.97
N HIS A 136 33.42 0.17 -13.53
CA HIS A 136 33.49 1.63 -13.66
C HIS A 136 32.92 2.04 -15.03
N THR A 137 31.61 2.31 -15.12
CA THR A 137 30.98 2.87 -16.32
C THR A 137 30.52 4.31 -16.06
N HIS A 138 30.70 5.18 -17.05
CA HIS A 138 30.30 6.58 -17.01
C HIS A 138 28.80 6.73 -16.67
N VAL A 139 28.55 7.36 -15.52
CA VAL A 139 27.31 7.35 -14.71
C VAL A 139 26.20 8.27 -15.28
N HIS A 140 26.08 8.41 -16.61
CA HIS A 140 25.09 9.32 -17.25
C HIS A 140 24.02 8.61 -18.08
N ALA A 141 24.08 7.28 -18.22
CA ALA A 141 23.16 6.48 -19.03
C ALA A 141 22.17 5.67 -18.19
N PHE A 142 21.55 6.30 -17.19
CA PHE A 142 20.59 5.63 -16.30
C PHE A 142 19.14 5.77 -16.76
N LEU A 143 18.26 5.01 -16.09
CA LEU A 143 16.80 5.02 -16.25
C LEU A 143 16.26 6.44 -16.48
N GLN A 144 15.72 6.68 -17.67
CA GLN A 144 14.95 7.88 -17.97
C GLN A 144 13.53 7.50 -18.34
N VAL A 145 12.57 8.31 -17.94
CA VAL A 145 11.15 8.11 -18.21
C VAL A 145 10.60 9.38 -18.82
N THR A 146 9.96 9.26 -19.99
CA THR A 146 9.21 10.34 -20.62
C THR A 146 7.72 10.15 -20.32
N LEU A 147 7.14 11.12 -19.63
CA LEU A 147 5.73 11.15 -19.24
C LEU A 147 4.96 12.14 -20.12
N ALA A 148 3.77 11.72 -20.56
CA ALA A 148 2.75 12.60 -21.10
C ALA A 148 2.01 13.29 -19.94
N LEU A 149 2.00 14.62 -19.99
CA LEU A 149 1.38 15.49 -18.99
C LEU A 149 0.16 16.20 -19.58
N GLU A 150 -0.56 16.91 -18.73
CA GLU A 150 -1.68 17.76 -19.13
C GLU A 150 -1.39 19.23 -18.88
N PRO A 151 -2.10 20.17 -19.52
CA PRO A 151 -2.12 21.56 -19.06
C PRO A 151 -2.55 21.63 -17.60
N GLN A 152 -2.00 22.56 -16.83
CA GLN A 152 -2.40 22.76 -15.45
C GLN A 152 -3.93 22.94 -15.30
N PHE A 153 -4.49 22.31 -14.28
CA PHE A 153 -5.90 22.43 -13.89
C PHE A 153 -6.03 22.47 -12.36
N LYS A 154 -7.26 22.71 -11.88
CA LYS A 154 -7.61 22.68 -10.46
C LYS A 154 -8.57 21.53 -10.16
N ARG A 155 -8.62 21.12 -8.90
CA ARG A 155 -9.58 20.15 -8.35
C ARG A 155 -10.48 20.84 -7.35
N SER A 156 -11.71 20.33 -7.24
CA SER A 156 -12.70 20.69 -6.24
C SER A 156 -13.01 19.45 -5.42
N VAL A 157 -12.61 19.46 -4.15
CA VAL A 157 -12.65 18.30 -3.25
C VAL A 157 -13.64 18.53 -2.11
N LYS A 158 -14.47 17.53 -1.83
CA LYS A 158 -15.40 17.53 -0.71
C LYS A 158 -15.55 16.11 -0.16
N PHE A 159 -15.60 15.99 1.15
CA PHE A 159 -15.91 14.73 1.83
C PHE A 159 -17.35 14.72 2.31
N VAL A 160 -18.05 13.60 2.11
CA VAL A 160 -19.42 13.38 2.56
C VAL A 160 -19.50 12.06 3.30
N LYS A 161 -19.82 12.15 4.59
CA LYS A 161 -19.96 10.98 5.45
C LYS A 161 -21.42 10.50 5.48
N ARG A 162 -21.64 9.21 5.27
CA ARG A 162 -22.96 8.55 5.27
C ARG A 162 -22.90 7.19 5.97
N ASP A 163 -24.05 6.59 6.21
CA ASP A 163 -24.12 5.16 6.51
C ASP A 163 -23.65 4.33 5.30
N ASP A 164 -23.29 3.07 5.54
CA ASP A 164 -22.77 2.17 4.52
C ASP A 164 -23.81 1.24 3.91
N ALA A 165 -25.12 1.54 4.03
CA ALA A 165 -26.16 0.67 3.49
C ALA A 165 -26.11 0.54 1.96
N ASP A 166 -25.64 1.57 1.25
CA ASP A 166 -25.57 1.62 -0.22
C ASP A 166 -24.19 1.31 -0.80
N ILE A 167 -23.20 0.94 0.04
CA ILE A 167 -21.80 0.86 -0.41
C ILE A 167 -21.60 -0.18 -1.52
N ALA A 168 -22.26 -1.33 -1.46
CA ALA A 168 -22.15 -2.36 -2.48
C ALA A 168 -22.63 -1.87 -3.86
N GLU A 169 -23.58 -0.94 -3.91
CA GLU A 169 -24.04 -0.32 -5.14
C GLU A 169 -23.12 0.82 -5.56
N LYS A 170 -22.75 1.68 -4.60
CA LYS A 170 -21.90 2.86 -4.85
C LYS A 170 -20.51 2.51 -5.32
N VAL A 171 -19.93 1.42 -4.82
CA VAL A 171 -18.57 0.98 -5.19
C VAL A 171 -18.44 0.73 -6.68
N ALA A 172 -19.51 0.32 -7.38
CA ALA A 172 -19.47 0.09 -8.83
C ALA A 172 -19.53 1.36 -9.68
N VAL A 173 -20.01 2.48 -9.13
CA VAL A 173 -20.36 3.68 -9.94
C VAL A 173 -19.57 4.93 -9.58
N TRP A 174 -19.07 5.05 -8.34
CA TRP A 174 -18.49 6.30 -7.83
C TRP A 174 -17.31 6.82 -8.66
N GLY A 175 -16.40 5.93 -9.08
CA GLY A 175 -15.26 6.29 -9.92
C GLY A 175 -15.62 6.83 -11.30
N ARG A 176 -16.86 6.61 -11.77
CA ARG A 176 -17.40 7.23 -13.00
C ARG A 176 -18.14 8.53 -12.73
N LEU A 177 -18.64 8.75 -11.51
CA LEU A 177 -19.32 9.98 -11.11
C LEU A 177 -18.34 11.12 -10.82
N HIS A 178 -17.17 10.77 -10.29
CA HIS A 178 -16.16 11.75 -9.88
C HIS A 178 -14.78 11.38 -10.42
N GLU A 179 -14.19 12.26 -11.23
CA GLU A 179 -12.94 11.99 -11.96
C GLU A 179 -11.82 11.47 -11.06
N PHE A 180 -11.70 12.00 -9.84
CA PHE A 180 -10.71 11.57 -8.87
C PHE A 180 -11.34 11.02 -7.58
N GLY A 181 -12.62 10.63 -7.64
CA GLY A 181 -13.37 10.19 -6.47
C GLY A 181 -12.81 8.90 -5.86
N ASP A 182 -12.91 8.79 -4.56
CA ASP A 182 -12.61 7.57 -3.79
C ASP A 182 -13.53 7.47 -2.57
N MET A 183 -13.37 6.40 -1.78
CA MET A 183 -14.09 6.23 -0.53
C MET A 183 -13.16 5.74 0.56
N VAL A 184 -13.50 6.10 1.79
CA VAL A 184 -13.02 5.40 2.99
C VAL A 184 -14.20 4.67 3.60
N TRP A 185 -14.19 3.34 3.53
CA TRP A 185 -15.20 2.51 4.17
C TRP A 185 -14.76 2.15 5.59
N LEU A 186 -15.63 2.46 6.55
CA LEU A 186 -15.48 2.17 7.96
C LEU A 186 -16.51 1.09 8.35
N PRO A 187 -16.28 -0.18 7.98
CA PRO A 187 -17.22 -1.26 8.24
C PRO A 187 -17.59 -1.38 9.72
N GLY A 188 -16.64 -1.28 10.65
CA GLY A 188 -16.92 -1.40 12.09
C GLY A 188 -17.83 -0.29 12.63
N GLN A 189 -17.80 0.87 11.99
CA GLN A 189 -18.65 2.03 12.28
C GLN A 189 -19.94 2.07 11.43
N ARG A 190 -20.11 1.17 10.46
CA ARG A 190 -21.20 1.17 9.46
C ARG A 190 -21.31 2.50 8.72
N GLN A 191 -20.16 3.03 8.31
CA GLN A 191 -20.05 4.36 7.70
C GLN A 191 -19.16 4.33 6.47
N VAL A 192 -19.44 5.22 5.52
CA VAL A 192 -18.57 5.51 4.39
C VAL A 192 -18.32 7.01 4.34
N ILE A 193 -17.06 7.37 4.10
CA ILE A 193 -16.67 8.74 3.78
C ILE A 193 -16.40 8.77 2.28
N TYR A 194 -17.33 9.36 1.54
CA TYR A 194 -17.23 9.54 0.10
C TYR A 194 -16.43 10.80 -0.22
N ARG A 195 -15.42 10.70 -1.09
CA ARG A 195 -14.71 11.87 -1.62
C ARG A 195 -15.28 12.24 -2.99
N GLU A 196 -16.02 13.34 -3.02
CA GLU A 196 -16.42 14.03 -4.25
C GLU A 196 -15.21 14.84 -4.73
N ASP A 197 -14.59 14.42 -5.82
CA ASP A 197 -13.35 15.04 -6.30
C ASP A 197 -13.33 15.13 -7.82
N ASN A 198 -13.39 16.38 -8.31
CA ASN A 198 -13.60 16.65 -9.72
C ASN A 198 -12.63 17.71 -10.22
N ARG A 199 -12.21 17.57 -11.47
CA ARG A 199 -11.52 18.61 -12.21
C ARG A 199 -12.43 19.84 -12.37
N VAL A 200 -11.83 21.01 -12.21
CA VAL A 200 -12.45 22.32 -12.49
C VAL A 200 -11.48 23.18 -13.30
N ASN A 201 -12.00 24.24 -13.91
CA ASN A 201 -11.19 25.15 -14.71
C ASN A 201 -10.10 25.79 -13.84
N ILE A 202 -8.93 26.06 -14.42
CA ILE A 202 -7.83 26.73 -13.72
C ILE A 202 -8.22 28.12 -13.18
N SER A 203 -9.19 28.79 -13.82
CA SER A 203 -9.73 30.09 -13.41
C SER A 203 -10.65 30.02 -12.19
N THR A 204 -11.09 28.83 -11.77
CA THR A 204 -11.93 28.69 -10.56
C THR A 204 -11.16 29.19 -9.33
N PRO A 205 -11.73 30.09 -8.51
CA PRO A 205 -11.06 30.61 -7.32
C PRO A 205 -10.72 29.52 -6.30
N GLY A 206 -9.60 29.69 -5.59
CA GLY A 206 -9.12 28.76 -4.56
C GLY A 206 -7.64 28.41 -4.74
N ASP A 207 -6.92 28.27 -3.64
CA ASP A 207 -5.51 27.86 -3.60
C ASP A 207 -5.27 26.75 -2.56
N GLY A 208 -6.23 25.82 -2.50
CA GLY A 208 -6.23 24.76 -1.54
C GLY A 208 -5.00 23.87 -1.61
N LEU A 209 -4.68 23.26 -0.48
CA LEU A 209 -3.55 22.36 -0.30
C LEU A 209 -4.02 21.09 0.40
N ASN A 210 -3.55 19.95 -0.07
CA ASN A 210 -3.64 18.68 0.61
C ASN A 210 -2.31 18.40 1.31
N ASP A 211 -2.28 18.51 2.64
CA ASP A 211 -1.17 18.07 3.49
C ASP A 211 -1.67 16.98 4.44
N TYR A 212 -1.92 15.79 3.87
CA TYR A 212 -2.53 14.66 4.56
C TYR A 212 -1.83 14.38 5.90
N PHE A 213 -2.64 14.26 6.95
CA PHE A 213 -2.15 14.11 8.32
C PHE A 213 -1.19 12.93 8.50
N GLY A 214 -1.42 11.82 7.78
CA GLY A 214 -0.56 10.65 7.85
C GLY A 214 0.79 10.79 7.13
N PHE A 215 0.99 11.80 6.28
CA PHE A 215 2.21 11.97 5.46
C PHE A 215 3.02 13.24 5.80
N ARG A 216 2.67 13.92 6.90
CA ARG A 216 3.38 15.11 7.40
C ARG A 216 4.10 14.85 8.73
N ALA A 217 5.07 15.69 9.05
CA ALA A 217 5.78 15.58 10.33
C ALA A 217 4.83 15.94 11.49
N GLN A 218 4.94 15.22 12.60
CA GLN A 218 4.09 15.38 13.77
C GLN A 218 4.94 15.54 15.03
N PRO A 219 4.41 16.14 16.12
CA PRO A 219 5.15 16.22 17.36
C PRO A 219 5.64 14.84 17.83
N THR A 220 6.93 14.72 18.14
CA THR A 220 7.54 13.41 18.45
C THR A 220 6.86 12.71 19.61
N LEU A 221 6.51 13.46 20.67
CA LEU A 221 5.80 12.91 21.83
C LEU A 221 4.43 12.34 21.45
N SER A 222 3.71 12.98 20.53
CA SER A 222 2.43 12.48 20.03
C SER A 222 2.59 11.17 19.26
N MET A 223 3.63 11.04 18.42
CA MET A 223 3.90 9.80 17.69
C MET A 223 4.32 8.65 18.60
N VAL A 224 5.15 8.93 19.61
CA VAL A 224 5.53 7.93 20.61
C VAL A 224 4.31 7.50 21.41
N GLY A 225 3.46 8.44 21.84
CA GLY A 225 2.21 8.14 22.53
C GLY A 225 1.25 7.30 21.68
N ALA A 226 1.08 7.65 20.40
CA ALA A 226 0.27 6.89 19.46
C ALA A 226 0.77 5.45 19.30
N ARG A 227 2.09 5.25 19.15
CA ARG A 227 2.68 3.89 19.14
C ARG A 227 2.37 3.13 20.41
N VAL A 228 2.61 3.73 21.58
CA VAL A 228 2.42 3.05 22.88
C VAL A 228 0.97 2.62 23.06
N ILE A 229 0.02 3.46 22.66
CA ILE A 229 -1.42 3.13 22.68
C ILE A 229 -1.72 1.96 21.73
N ASP A 230 -1.15 1.98 20.52
CA ASP A 230 -1.35 0.93 19.52
C ASP A 230 -0.81 -0.43 20.00
N GLU A 231 0.45 -0.46 20.44
CA GLU A 231 1.10 -1.64 21.02
C GLU A 231 0.31 -2.16 22.23
N TRP A 232 -0.19 -1.26 23.09
CA TRP A 232 -0.98 -1.62 24.26
C TRP A 232 -2.37 -2.19 23.91
N LEU A 233 -3.06 -1.66 22.90
CA LEU A 233 -4.36 -2.17 22.44
C LEU A 233 -4.26 -3.54 21.76
N GLU A 234 -3.13 -3.80 21.09
CA GLU A 234 -2.91 -5.00 20.28
C GLU A 234 -2.28 -6.15 21.08
N GLU A 235 -1.32 -5.85 21.96
CA GLU A 235 -0.54 -6.89 22.65
C GLU A 235 -1.11 -7.28 24.02
N ASN A 236 -2.04 -6.50 24.58
CA ASN A 236 -2.59 -6.78 25.90
C ASN A 236 -3.94 -7.54 25.81
N PRO A 237 -3.99 -8.81 26.23
CA PRO A 237 -5.19 -9.64 26.14
C PRO A 237 -6.29 -9.21 27.13
N MET A 238 -6.01 -8.33 28.10
CA MET A 238 -7.03 -7.82 29.03
C MET A 238 -7.99 -6.83 28.39
N TYR A 239 -7.65 -6.20 27.25
CA TYR A 239 -8.53 -5.20 26.63
C TYR A 239 -9.55 -5.84 25.70
N THR A 240 -10.80 -5.44 25.92
CA THR A 240 -11.96 -5.87 25.15
C THR A 240 -12.04 -5.11 23.84
N ASP A 241 -12.78 -5.67 22.88
CA ASP A 241 -13.05 -4.99 21.62
C ASP A 241 -13.75 -3.64 21.82
N THR A 242 -14.40 -3.41 22.96
CA THR A 242 -14.91 -2.10 23.36
C THR A 242 -13.83 -1.02 23.35
N ALA A 243 -12.64 -1.29 23.89
CA ALA A 243 -11.54 -0.33 23.93
C ALA A 243 -11.00 -0.05 22.52
N ARG A 244 -10.83 -1.09 21.70
CA ARG A 244 -10.41 -0.97 20.29
C ARG A 244 -11.40 -0.15 19.48
N CYS A 245 -12.69 -0.41 19.62
CA CYS A 245 -13.75 0.35 18.95
C CYS A 245 -13.80 1.81 19.37
N LEU A 246 -13.61 2.12 20.66
CA LEU A 246 -13.55 3.50 21.13
C LEU A 246 -12.33 4.25 20.56
N ALA A 247 -11.16 3.62 20.58
CA ALA A 247 -9.93 4.18 20.02
C ALA A 247 -10.07 4.43 18.51
N SER A 248 -10.62 3.46 17.77
CA SER A 248 -10.86 3.55 16.33
C SER A 248 -11.76 4.75 15.96
N ARG A 249 -12.87 4.93 16.68
CA ARG A 249 -13.77 6.09 16.50
C ARG A 249 -13.06 7.43 16.80
N ALA A 250 -12.17 7.45 17.79
CA ALA A 250 -11.40 8.65 18.12
C ALA A 250 -10.44 9.03 16.97
N VAL A 251 -9.78 8.04 16.36
CA VAL A 251 -8.94 8.25 15.16
C VAL A 251 -9.77 8.83 14.02
N THR A 252 -10.90 8.23 13.66
CA THR A 252 -11.76 8.74 12.57
C THR A 252 -12.22 10.18 12.84
N LYS A 253 -12.64 10.51 14.06
CA LYS A 253 -13.04 11.88 14.43
C LYS A 253 -11.89 12.87 14.34
N MET A 254 -10.67 12.47 14.72
CA MET A 254 -9.49 13.32 14.61
C MET A 254 -9.21 13.68 13.14
N PHE A 255 -9.28 12.72 12.22
CA PHE A 255 -9.09 13.01 10.79
C PHE A 255 -10.15 13.97 10.24
N ASP A 256 -11.41 13.80 10.65
CA ASP A 256 -12.50 14.69 10.27
C ASP A 256 -12.29 16.13 10.78
N LEU A 257 -11.92 16.28 12.06
CA LEU A 257 -11.61 17.58 12.67
C LEU A 257 -10.44 18.30 12.00
N LEU A 258 -9.50 17.54 11.43
CA LEU A 258 -8.34 18.07 10.72
C LEU A 258 -8.58 18.17 9.20
N ALA A 259 -9.82 18.03 8.76
CA ALA A 259 -10.22 18.05 7.35
C ALA A 259 -9.36 17.13 6.46
N TYR A 260 -8.92 16.00 7.01
CA TYR A 260 -8.00 15.04 6.37
C TYR A 260 -6.68 15.65 5.87
N GLY A 261 -6.30 16.84 6.37
CA GLY A 261 -5.12 17.59 5.93
C GLY A 261 -5.39 18.66 4.85
N PHE A 262 -6.65 18.88 4.47
CA PHE A 262 -6.99 19.90 3.49
C PHE A 262 -7.08 21.30 4.10
N THR A 263 -6.63 22.30 3.35
CA THR A 263 -6.81 23.74 3.66
C THR A 263 -7.26 24.48 2.40
N ASN A 264 -7.97 25.61 2.56
CA ASN A 264 -8.54 26.36 1.44
C ASN A 264 -7.54 27.35 0.79
N ASP A 265 -6.49 27.73 1.52
CA ASP A 265 -5.49 28.73 1.15
C ASP A 265 -4.04 28.28 1.41
N GLY A 266 -3.84 27.00 1.77
CA GLY A 266 -2.53 26.47 2.17
C GLY A 266 -2.23 26.59 3.67
N ALA A 267 -3.08 27.23 4.46
CA ALA A 267 -2.86 27.42 5.89
C ALA A 267 -4.08 27.05 6.75
N THR A 268 -5.29 27.44 6.33
CA THR A 268 -6.51 27.31 7.13
C THR A 268 -7.59 26.55 6.37
N PHE A 269 -8.29 25.65 7.06
CA PHE A 269 -9.52 25.04 6.56
C PHE A 269 -10.72 25.92 6.92
N THR A 270 -11.45 26.40 5.92
CA THR A 270 -12.66 27.23 6.08
C THR A 270 -13.93 26.51 5.64
N GLY A 271 -13.81 25.37 4.96
CA GLY A 271 -14.94 24.52 4.57
C GLY A 271 -14.76 23.85 3.21
N TYR A 272 -15.68 22.94 2.90
CA TYR A 272 -15.76 22.32 1.57
C TYR A 272 -16.70 23.10 0.63
N PRO A 273 -16.47 23.06 -0.70
CA PRO A 273 -15.37 22.36 -1.36
C PRO A 273 -14.03 23.10 -1.23
N VAL A 274 -12.94 22.34 -1.13
CA VAL A 274 -11.58 22.86 -1.22
C VAL A 274 -11.18 22.86 -2.68
N VAL A 275 -10.94 24.04 -3.24
CA VAL A 275 -10.49 24.20 -4.63
C VAL A 275 -9.00 24.54 -4.64
N GLY A 276 -8.19 23.77 -5.37
CA GLY A 276 -6.74 23.98 -5.45
C GLY A 276 -6.13 23.40 -6.72
N TYR A 277 -4.90 23.80 -7.03
CA TYR A 277 -4.18 23.29 -8.20
C TYR A 277 -3.89 21.80 -8.08
N GLN A 278 -3.91 21.08 -9.21
CA GLN A 278 -3.64 19.64 -9.27
C GLN A 278 -2.39 19.24 -8.46
N HIS A 279 -1.27 19.95 -8.68
CA HIS A 279 0.00 19.68 -8.02
C HIS A 279 -0.01 19.90 -6.50
N ARG A 280 -1.00 20.63 -5.96
CA ARG A 280 -1.19 20.87 -4.51
C ARG A 280 -2.20 19.91 -3.87
N ILE A 281 -3.05 19.27 -4.68
CA ILE A 281 -4.16 18.45 -4.20
C ILE A 281 -3.87 16.94 -4.33
N GLN A 282 -3.21 16.52 -5.41
CA GLN A 282 -3.16 15.12 -5.81
C GLN A 282 -2.38 14.18 -4.89
N SER A 283 -1.35 14.70 -4.21
CA SER A 283 -0.47 13.91 -3.35
C SER A 283 0.06 14.79 -2.21
N SER A 284 0.51 14.14 -1.15
CA SER A 284 1.20 14.79 -0.03
C SER A 284 2.38 13.96 0.46
N GLY A 285 3.27 14.60 1.21
CA GLY A 285 4.56 14.02 1.61
C GLY A 285 5.50 15.05 2.22
N SER A 286 4.96 16.07 2.88
CA SER A 286 5.72 17.18 3.47
C SER A 286 6.75 16.69 4.50
N CYS A 287 6.53 15.51 5.09
CA CYS A 287 7.46 14.95 6.06
C CYS A 287 8.89 14.75 5.50
N MET A 288 9.03 14.37 4.23
CA MET A 288 10.35 14.11 3.66
C MET A 288 11.17 15.39 3.44
N GLY A 289 10.53 16.51 3.11
CA GLY A 289 11.22 17.79 2.93
C GLY A 289 11.72 18.39 4.25
N SER A 290 11.07 18.05 5.37
CA SER A 290 11.42 18.58 6.70
C SER A 290 12.63 17.91 7.36
N LEU A 291 12.97 16.68 6.96
CA LEU A 291 14.03 15.87 7.57
C LEU A 291 15.29 15.72 6.71
N GLU A 292 15.19 15.90 5.38
CA GLU A 292 16.37 15.87 4.50
C GLU A 292 17.26 17.12 4.66
N GLU A 293 16.73 18.22 5.21
CA GLU A 293 17.46 19.49 5.38
C GLU A 293 17.84 19.82 6.83
N LYS A 294 17.38 19.08 7.85
CA LYS A 294 17.51 19.54 9.24
C LYS A 294 17.91 18.43 10.23
N ASP A 295 19.15 18.58 10.68
CA ASP A 295 19.79 18.27 11.97
C ASP A 295 19.01 17.38 12.97
N ASP A 296 19.73 16.46 13.63
CA ASP A 296 19.20 15.56 14.68
C ASP A 296 18.47 16.29 15.84
N GLY A 297 18.68 17.61 15.98
CA GLY A 297 17.97 18.46 16.94
C GLY A 297 16.45 18.56 16.75
N LEU A 298 15.92 18.31 15.54
CA LEU A 298 14.46 18.31 15.31
C LEU A 298 13.77 17.02 15.75
N LEU A 299 14.49 15.91 15.95
CA LEU A 299 13.89 14.67 16.41
C LEU A 299 13.18 14.81 17.76
N LEU A 300 13.60 15.76 18.58
CA LEU A 300 12.95 16.05 19.87
C LEU A 300 11.64 16.83 19.71
N THR A 301 11.42 17.49 18.57
CA THR A 301 10.24 18.33 18.33
C THR A 301 9.26 17.71 17.36
N THR A 302 9.70 17.25 16.18
CA THR A 302 8.84 16.61 15.16
C THR A 302 9.49 15.40 14.50
N THR A 303 8.66 14.46 14.05
CA THR A 303 9.11 13.22 13.39
C THR A 303 8.09 12.73 12.36
N CYS A 304 8.54 11.95 11.37
CA CYS A 304 7.62 11.23 10.50
C CYS A 304 6.96 10.08 11.25
N PRO A 305 5.69 9.74 10.93
CA PRO A 305 5.01 8.63 11.59
C PRO A 305 5.77 7.31 11.52
N TRP A 306 6.58 7.09 10.47
CA TRP A 306 7.38 5.88 10.23
C TRP A 306 8.88 6.04 10.55
N ASP A 307 9.33 7.13 11.18
CA ASP A 307 10.76 7.33 11.46
C ASP A 307 11.28 6.24 12.42
N ARG A 308 12.34 5.54 12.01
CA ARG A 308 12.92 4.45 12.80
C ARG A 308 13.68 4.94 14.03
N ARG A 309 14.21 6.16 14.01
CA ARG A 309 15.02 6.73 15.11
C ARG A 309 14.19 6.95 16.37
N THR A 310 12.91 7.30 16.21
CA THR A 310 11.94 7.48 17.31
C THR A 310 11.14 6.21 17.61
N ARG A 311 11.41 5.12 16.88
CA ARG A 311 10.53 3.94 16.80
C ARG A 311 9.09 4.39 16.53
N GLY A 312 8.82 5.00 15.38
CA GLY A 312 7.48 5.43 14.99
C GLY A 312 6.46 4.29 14.89
N VAL A 313 5.26 4.61 14.39
CA VAL A 313 4.21 3.63 14.09
C VAL A 313 4.74 2.60 13.09
N PHE A 314 4.42 1.34 13.33
CA PHE A 314 4.81 0.24 12.47
C PHE A 314 3.57 -0.54 12.06
N ALA A 315 3.33 -0.58 10.75
CA ALA A 315 2.11 -1.09 10.18
C ALA A 315 2.42 -1.85 8.89
N TYR A 316 1.57 -2.81 8.58
CA TYR A 316 1.46 -3.33 7.21
C TYR A 316 0.31 -2.65 6.49
N ASN A 317 0.44 -2.58 5.18
CA ASN A 317 -0.65 -2.21 4.30
C ASN A 317 -0.81 -3.35 3.29
N VAL A 318 -1.96 -4.01 3.32
CA VAL A 318 -2.33 -4.96 2.28
C VAL A 318 -3.23 -4.24 1.30
N ALA A 319 -3.12 -4.61 0.03
CA ALA A 319 -4.03 -4.10 -0.98
C ALA A 319 -4.31 -5.12 -2.05
N PHE A 320 -5.50 -5.05 -2.60
CA PHE A 320 -5.89 -5.94 -3.67
C PHE A 320 -6.90 -5.23 -4.56
N THR A 321 -6.84 -5.59 -5.83
CA THR A 321 -7.66 -4.97 -6.85
C THR A 321 -8.67 -6.02 -7.33
N VAL A 322 -9.96 -5.75 -7.16
CA VAL A 322 -11.07 -6.60 -7.60
C VAL A 322 -11.67 -5.99 -8.87
N PRO A 323 -12.00 -6.80 -9.90
CA PRO A 323 -12.72 -6.32 -11.07
C PRO A 323 -13.96 -5.50 -10.69
N LEU A 324 -14.19 -4.37 -11.37
CA LEU A 324 -15.29 -3.45 -11.06
C LEU A 324 -16.65 -4.17 -11.10
N SER A 325 -16.79 -5.15 -11.99
CA SER A 325 -17.98 -6.01 -12.12
C SER A 325 -18.26 -6.92 -10.92
N ARG A 326 -17.23 -7.23 -10.11
CA ARG A 326 -17.33 -8.11 -8.93
C ARG A 326 -17.23 -7.36 -7.60
N ALA A 327 -16.79 -6.11 -7.62
CA ALA A 327 -16.64 -5.29 -6.42
C ALA A 327 -17.92 -5.21 -5.55
N PRO A 328 -19.15 -5.08 -6.10
CA PRO A 328 -20.38 -5.15 -5.30
C PRO A 328 -20.54 -6.43 -4.49
N ALA A 329 -20.29 -7.58 -5.11
CA ALA A 329 -20.41 -8.88 -4.47
C ALA A 329 -19.35 -9.07 -3.39
N PHE A 330 -18.11 -8.65 -3.66
CA PHE A 330 -17.04 -8.64 -2.67
C PHE A 330 -17.41 -7.80 -1.43
N VAL A 331 -17.87 -6.57 -1.63
CA VAL A 331 -18.26 -5.67 -0.54
C VAL A 331 -19.45 -6.23 0.25
N ALA A 332 -20.40 -6.89 -0.42
CA ALA A 332 -21.50 -7.59 0.25
C ALA A 332 -21.00 -8.74 1.13
N ASP A 333 -20.02 -9.52 0.66
CA ASP A 333 -19.44 -10.63 1.44
C ASP A 333 -18.64 -10.14 2.65
N VAL A 334 -17.86 -9.08 2.50
CA VAL A 334 -17.17 -8.43 3.63
C VAL A 334 -18.18 -7.86 4.63
N SER A 335 -19.31 -7.31 4.15
CA SER A 335 -20.41 -6.86 5.01
C SER A 335 -21.05 -8.01 5.78
N ARG A 336 -21.25 -9.18 5.16
CA ARG A 336 -21.73 -10.39 5.84
C ARG A 336 -20.74 -10.85 6.92
N LEU A 337 -19.44 -10.81 6.64
CA LEU A 337 -18.40 -11.16 7.61
C LEU A 337 -18.40 -10.21 8.80
N ARG A 338 -18.54 -8.91 8.55
CA ARG A 338 -18.73 -7.89 9.61
C ARG A 338 -19.97 -8.15 10.44
N ASP A 339 -21.09 -8.53 9.83
CA ASP A 339 -22.34 -8.70 10.56
C ASP A 339 -22.31 -9.88 11.56
N LEU A 340 -21.38 -10.84 11.38
CA LEU A 340 -21.13 -11.91 12.35
C LEU A 340 -20.40 -11.43 13.61
N ASP A 341 -19.45 -10.50 13.45
CA ASP A 341 -18.69 -9.90 14.55
C ASP A 341 -18.28 -8.45 14.22
N PRO A 342 -19.17 -7.47 14.50
CA PRO A 342 -18.88 -6.06 14.17
C PRO A 342 -17.69 -5.49 14.94
N ALA A 343 -17.37 -6.06 16.11
CA ALA A 343 -16.32 -5.56 16.98
C ALA A 343 -14.93 -5.88 16.41
N ALA A 344 -14.79 -7.00 15.71
CA ALA A 344 -13.56 -7.37 15.00
C ALA A 344 -13.17 -6.35 13.90
N PHE A 345 -14.16 -5.71 13.28
CA PHE A 345 -13.94 -4.71 12.22
C PHE A 345 -13.51 -3.34 12.74
N CYS A 346 -13.60 -3.09 14.06
CA CYS A 346 -13.07 -1.87 14.64
C CYS A 346 -11.56 -1.72 14.41
N GLN A 347 -10.84 -2.83 14.26
CA GLN A 347 -9.40 -2.83 13.94
C GLN A 347 -9.10 -2.46 12.49
N ILE A 348 -9.99 -2.80 11.55
CA ILE A 348 -9.89 -2.32 10.17
C ILE A 348 -10.08 -0.79 10.16
N ASP A 349 -11.08 -0.30 10.90
CA ASP A 349 -11.37 1.12 11.03
C ASP A 349 -10.24 1.91 11.74
N ALA A 350 -9.46 1.26 12.62
CA ALA A 350 -8.48 1.90 13.50
C ALA A 350 -7.35 2.62 12.76
N LYS A 351 -7.07 2.22 11.51
CA LYS A 351 -6.09 2.86 10.63
C LYS A 351 -6.74 3.46 9.39
N MET A 352 -7.86 4.15 9.59
CA MET A 352 -8.64 4.84 8.56
C MET A 352 -9.43 3.92 7.63
N GLY A 353 -9.81 2.73 8.09
CA GLY A 353 -10.73 1.85 7.35
C GLY A 353 -10.15 1.24 6.09
N VAL A 354 -11.05 0.78 5.22
CA VAL A 354 -10.73 0.28 3.89
C VAL A 354 -10.75 1.46 2.92
N LEU A 355 -9.60 1.81 2.34
CA LEU A 355 -9.52 2.83 1.29
C LEU A 355 -9.92 2.18 -0.04
N VAL A 356 -10.92 2.74 -0.71
CA VAL A 356 -11.52 2.19 -1.93
C VAL A 356 -11.24 3.15 -3.08
N ARG A 357 -10.39 2.73 -4.02
CA ARG A 357 -9.90 3.54 -5.14
C ARG A 357 -10.18 2.87 -6.47
N TYR A 358 -10.12 3.64 -7.54
CA TYR A 358 -10.45 3.17 -8.88
C TYR A 358 -9.23 3.15 -9.79
N VAL A 359 -9.09 2.07 -10.56
CA VAL A 359 -8.00 1.90 -11.52
C VAL A 359 -8.59 1.37 -12.83
N ALA A 360 -8.40 2.09 -13.92
CA ALA A 360 -8.84 1.64 -15.24
C ALA A 360 -7.96 0.49 -15.76
N ALA A 361 -8.46 -0.21 -16.78
CA ALA A 361 -7.66 -1.17 -17.53
C ALA A 361 -6.36 -0.54 -18.06
N SER A 362 -5.28 -1.34 -18.10
CA SER A 362 -3.91 -0.91 -18.36
C SER A 362 -3.31 -1.66 -19.53
N SER A 363 -2.48 -0.96 -20.31
CA SER A 363 -1.68 -1.54 -21.40
C SER A 363 -0.49 -2.35 -20.90
N ALA A 364 0.05 -2.02 -19.72
CA ALA A 364 1.20 -2.71 -19.17
C ALA A 364 0.94 -4.21 -18.93
N TYR A 365 1.92 -5.06 -19.21
CA TYR A 365 1.73 -6.51 -19.16
C TYR A 365 1.43 -7.04 -17.76
N LEU A 366 1.98 -6.40 -16.73
CA LEU A 366 1.69 -6.66 -15.31
C LEU A 366 0.74 -5.61 -14.70
N GLY A 367 0.02 -4.87 -15.55
CA GLY A 367 -1.03 -3.93 -15.20
C GLY A 367 -2.39 -4.61 -14.99
N LYS A 368 -3.41 -3.83 -14.63
CA LYS A 368 -4.79 -4.33 -14.44
C LYS A 368 -5.43 -4.58 -15.81
N ALA A 369 -5.93 -5.79 -16.06
CA ALA A 369 -6.48 -6.16 -17.37
C ALA A 369 -7.86 -5.55 -17.66
N GLU A 370 -8.61 -5.19 -16.61
CA GLU A 370 -9.94 -4.59 -16.71
C GLU A 370 -10.12 -3.48 -15.67
N ASP A 371 -11.12 -2.62 -15.87
CA ASP A 371 -11.51 -1.61 -14.90
C ASP A 371 -11.78 -2.27 -13.55
N SER A 372 -11.16 -1.74 -12.51
CA SER A 372 -11.12 -2.39 -11.21
C SER A 372 -11.22 -1.41 -10.05
N VAL A 373 -11.54 -1.97 -8.88
CA VAL A 373 -11.55 -1.26 -7.60
C VAL A 373 -10.43 -1.81 -6.74
N ASP A 374 -9.54 -0.93 -6.32
CA ASP A 374 -8.47 -1.21 -5.37
C ASP A 374 -8.96 -0.98 -3.95
N PHE A 375 -8.69 -1.94 -3.07
CA PHE A 375 -9.04 -1.89 -1.65
C PHE A 375 -7.75 -1.98 -0.85
N ASP A 376 -7.44 -0.94 -0.06
CA ASP A 376 -6.30 -0.93 0.84
C ASP A 376 -6.75 -1.02 2.30
N VAL A 377 -6.05 -1.85 3.07
CA VAL A 377 -6.23 -1.94 4.52
C VAL A 377 -4.88 -1.79 5.19
N THR A 378 -4.76 -0.78 6.06
CA THR A 378 -3.59 -0.60 6.92
C THR A 378 -3.88 -1.21 8.28
N TYR A 379 -2.93 -1.92 8.88
CA TYR A 379 -3.11 -2.51 10.20
C TYR A 379 -1.79 -2.59 10.98
N TYR A 380 -1.93 -2.68 12.30
CA TYR A 380 -0.81 -2.78 13.23
C TYR A 380 0.12 -3.95 12.89
N ARG A 381 1.43 -3.73 13.00
CA ARG A 381 2.44 -4.78 12.94
C ARG A 381 3.30 -4.74 14.21
N SER A 382 3.26 -5.82 14.99
CA SER A 382 4.22 -6.01 16.08
C SER A 382 5.65 -6.11 15.54
N ARG A 383 6.61 -5.67 16.35
CA ARG A 383 8.04 -5.85 16.07
C ARG A 383 8.53 -7.25 16.49
N ALA A 384 7.77 -7.95 17.30
CA ALA A 384 8.04 -9.33 17.66
C ALA A 384 7.60 -10.25 16.52
N ARG A 385 8.51 -11.11 16.08
CA ARG A 385 8.21 -12.15 15.10
C ARG A 385 7.25 -13.17 15.70
N GLY A 386 6.25 -13.59 14.92
CA GLY A 386 5.21 -14.54 15.28
C GLY A 386 4.13 -13.97 16.20
N ALA A 387 4.23 -12.70 16.61
CA ALA A 387 3.27 -12.13 17.54
C ALA A 387 1.88 -12.03 16.90
N PRO A 388 0.83 -12.55 17.58
CA PRO A 388 -0.52 -12.49 17.07
C PRO A 388 -1.05 -11.06 17.07
N ARG A 389 -1.99 -10.84 16.16
CA ARG A 389 -2.75 -9.60 16.07
C ARG A 389 -4.20 -9.90 16.42
N ALA A 390 -4.86 -8.96 17.11
CA ALA A 390 -6.27 -9.10 17.40
C ALA A 390 -7.06 -9.21 16.08
N HIS A 391 -7.94 -10.21 16.00
CA HIS A 391 -8.78 -10.48 14.83
C HIS A 391 -7.99 -10.63 13.53
N ALA A 392 -6.82 -11.29 13.58
CA ALA A 392 -6.01 -11.53 12.40
C ALA A 392 -6.78 -12.29 11.31
N ASP A 393 -7.61 -13.24 11.75
CA ASP A 393 -8.50 -14.04 10.93
C ASP A 393 -9.39 -13.22 9.99
N VAL A 394 -9.93 -12.10 10.46
CA VAL A 394 -10.81 -11.25 9.63
C VAL A 394 -10.05 -10.64 8.46
N PHE A 395 -8.83 -10.16 8.66
CA PHE A 395 -8.05 -9.52 7.58
C PHE A 395 -7.58 -10.56 6.57
N ASP A 396 -7.13 -11.71 7.06
CA ASP A 396 -6.66 -12.80 6.23
C ASP A 396 -7.83 -13.40 5.42
N GLU A 397 -9.04 -13.47 5.99
CA GLU A 397 -10.24 -13.89 5.27
C GLU A 397 -10.63 -12.87 4.19
N VAL A 398 -10.63 -11.57 4.50
CA VAL A 398 -10.95 -10.51 3.52
C VAL A 398 -9.95 -10.52 2.36
N GLU A 399 -8.65 -10.64 2.63
CA GLU A 399 -7.61 -10.73 1.58
C GLU A 399 -7.81 -11.98 0.71
N GLN A 400 -8.01 -13.15 1.32
CA GLN A 400 -8.23 -14.40 0.58
C GLN A 400 -9.55 -14.40 -0.21
N MET A 401 -10.61 -13.81 0.35
CA MET A 401 -11.90 -13.63 -0.30
C MET A 401 -11.77 -12.79 -1.57
N ALA A 402 -11.03 -11.67 -1.51
CA ALA A 402 -10.76 -10.86 -2.68
C ALA A 402 -9.95 -11.63 -3.74
N LEU A 403 -8.79 -12.18 -3.35
CA LEU A 403 -7.82 -12.78 -4.26
C LEU A 403 -8.30 -14.12 -4.87
N ARG A 404 -9.05 -14.92 -4.12
CA ARG A 404 -9.48 -16.27 -4.55
C ARG A 404 -10.97 -16.37 -4.88
N GLY A 405 -11.83 -15.62 -4.18
CA GLY A 405 -13.28 -15.65 -4.41
C GLY A 405 -13.75 -14.68 -5.49
N HIS A 406 -13.15 -13.48 -5.53
CA HIS A 406 -13.63 -12.38 -6.39
C HIS A 406 -12.67 -12.02 -7.53
N GLY A 407 -11.74 -12.92 -7.87
CA GLY A 407 -10.83 -12.73 -9.01
C GLY A 407 -9.87 -11.54 -8.84
N GLY A 408 -9.62 -11.14 -7.59
CA GLY A 408 -8.72 -10.05 -7.31
C GLY A 408 -7.25 -10.41 -7.54
N VAL A 409 -6.42 -9.38 -7.67
CA VAL A 409 -4.96 -9.48 -7.76
C VAL A 409 -4.31 -8.62 -6.68
N PRO A 410 -3.17 -9.04 -6.09
CA PRO A 410 -2.49 -8.26 -5.07
C PRO A 410 -1.90 -6.98 -5.67
N HIS A 411 -1.60 -6.00 -4.83
CA HIS A 411 -0.81 -4.84 -5.22
C HIS A 411 0.68 -5.15 -5.05
N TRP A 412 1.46 -5.03 -6.12
CA TRP A 412 2.87 -5.41 -6.16
C TRP A 412 3.75 -4.75 -5.09
N GLY A 413 3.45 -3.51 -4.72
CA GLY A 413 4.23 -2.76 -3.72
C GLY A 413 3.76 -2.86 -2.25
N LYS A 414 2.82 -3.76 -1.89
CA LYS A 414 2.14 -3.70 -0.57
C LYS A 414 2.07 -5.05 0.16
N ASN A 415 1.66 -6.10 -0.55
CA ASN A 415 1.29 -7.36 0.10
C ASN A 415 2.50 -8.20 0.54
N ARG A 416 2.18 -9.28 1.26
CA ARG A 416 3.14 -10.28 1.77
C ARG A 416 3.17 -11.51 0.85
N ASN A 417 4.15 -12.38 1.05
CA ASN A 417 4.42 -13.53 0.18
C ASN A 417 3.19 -14.39 -0.13
N ALA A 418 2.33 -14.66 0.86
CA ALA A 418 1.13 -15.48 0.69
C ALA A 418 0.17 -14.91 -0.38
N ALA A 419 0.09 -13.59 -0.54
CA ALA A 419 -0.79 -12.95 -1.50
C ALA A 419 -0.29 -13.06 -2.96
N PHE A 420 1.02 -13.25 -3.14
CA PHE A 420 1.63 -13.39 -4.47
C PHE A 420 1.62 -14.82 -5.00
N ASP A 421 1.25 -15.80 -4.17
CA ASP A 421 1.20 -17.20 -4.58
C ASP A 421 0.19 -17.41 -5.71
N GLY A 422 0.69 -17.83 -6.88
CA GLY A 422 -0.10 -17.97 -8.11
C GLY A 422 -0.62 -16.66 -8.73
N ALA A 423 -0.24 -15.48 -8.21
CA ALA A 423 -0.76 -14.19 -8.67
C ALA A 423 -0.42 -13.90 -10.14
N ILE A 424 0.78 -14.29 -10.59
CA ILE A 424 1.24 -14.04 -11.96
C ILE A 424 0.32 -14.67 -13.03
N ALA A 425 -0.32 -15.81 -12.72
CA ALA A 425 -1.24 -16.49 -13.63
C ALA A 425 -2.53 -15.71 -13.89
N ARG A 426 -2.80 -14.65 -13.12
CA ARG A 426 -3.97 -13.77 -13.31
C ARG A 426 -3.71 -12.65 -14.32
N TYR A 427 -2.47 -12.46 -14.76
CA TYR A 427 -2.10 -11.43 -15.72
C TYR A 427 -2.06 -12.02 -17.13
N PRO A 428 -2.95 -11.62 -18.06
CA PRO A 428 -3.07 -12.24 -19.39
C PRO A 428 -1.78 -12.20 -20.21
N ASN A 429 -0.99 -11.14 -20.04
CA ASN A 429 0.25 -10.90 -20.78
C ASN A 429 1.51 -11.32 -20.01
N ALA A 430 1.37 -12.07 -18.90
CA ALA A 430 2.51 -12.55 -18.11
C ALA A 430 3.51 -13.37 -18.95
N GLY A 431 3.00 -14.19 -19.88
CA GLY A 431 3.85 -14.97 -20.78
C GLY A 431 4.72 -14.09 -21.69
N GLU A 432 4.15 -13.01 -22.25
CA GLU A 432 4.92 -12.06 -23.07
C GLU A 432 5.91 -11.26 -22.21
N PHE A 433 5.52 -10.87 -21.00
CA PHE A 433 6.42 -10.23 -20.04
C PHE A 433 7.66 -11.09 -19.76
N LEU A 434 7.47 -12.38 -19.49
CA LEU A 434 8.57 -13.30 -19.25
C LEU A 434 9.47 -13.47 -20.47
N ARG A 435 8.92 -13.46 -21.70
CA ARG A 435 9.74 -13.48 -22.93
C ARG A 435 10.60 -12.23 -23.08
N VAL A 436 10.06 -11.05 -22.75
CA VAL A 436 10.83 -9.80 -22.76
C VAL A 436 11.92 -9.84 -21.68
N LYS A 437 11.58 -10.30 -20.47
CA LYS A 437 12.54 -10.50 -19.37
C LYS A 437 13.70 -11.40 -19.80
N ASP A 438 13.42 -12.57 -20.36
CA ASP A 438 14.47 -13.51 -20.76
C ASP A 438 15.33 -12.98 -21.92
N ARG A 439 14.76 -12.17 -22.81
CA ARG A 439 15.50 -11.49 -23.88
C ARG A 439 16.39 -10.35 -23.36
N PHE A 440 15.93 -9.61 -22.35
CA PHE A 440 16.64 -8.46 -21.81
C PHE A 440 17.68 -8.85 -20.75
N ASP A 441 17.42 -9.89 -19.97
CA ASP A 441 18.26 -10.37 -18.88
C ASP A 441 18.27 -11.91 -18.82
N PRO A 442 18.92 -12.59 -19.79
CA PRO A 442 18.95 -14.05 -19.87
C PRO A 442 19.67 -14.72 -18.70
N GLU A 443 20.55 -13.98 -18.00
CA GLU A 443 21.30 -14.50 -16.86
C GLU A 443 20.63 -14.20 -15.50
N GLY A 444 19.56 -13.39 -15.49
CA GLY A 444 18.85 -13.00 -14.28
C GLY A 444 19.65 -12.07 -13.37
N VAL A 445 20.47 -11.18 -13.94
CA VAL A 445 21.29 -10.21 -13.21
C VAL A 445 20.45 -9.28 -12.32
N PHE A 446 19.27 -8.87 -12.79
CA PHE A 446 18.30 -8.06 -12.04
C PHE A 446 17.24 -8.90 -11.32
N SER A 447 17.39 -10.22 -11.34
CA SER A 447 16.48 -11.14 -10.65
C SER A 447 17.01 -11.50 -9.25
N SER A 448 16.08 -11.91 -8.41
CA SER A 448 16.30 -12.45 -7.08
C SER A 448 15.45 -13.70 -6.90
N GLU A 449 15.79 -14.53 -5.90
CA GLU A 449 14.98 -15.69 -5.53
C GLU A 449 13.52 -15.30 -5.28
N TRP A 450 13.27 -14.15 -4.66
CA TRP A 450 11.93 -13.64 -4.41
C TRP A 450 11.21 -13.23 -5.69
N SER A 451 11.85 -12.44 -6.56
CA SER A 451 11.22 -11.99 -7.81
C SER A 451 10.90 -13.15 -8.75
N ASP A 452 11.78 -14.15 -8.81
CA ASP A 452 11.56 -15.35 -9.61
C ASP A 452 10.36 -16.14 -9.11
N ARG A 453 10.24 -16.33 -7.79
CA ARG A 453 9.05 -16.96 -7.17
C ARG A 453 7.76 -16.20 -7.45
N VAL A 454 7.78 -14.88 -7.28
CA VAL A 454 6.60 -14.03 -7.54
C VAL A 454 6.18 -14.08 -9.02
N LEU A 455 7.14 -14.16 -9.93
CA LEU A 455 6.92 -14.29 -11.37
C LEU A 455 6.67 -15.74 -11.82
N GLY A 456 6.68 -16.72 -10.91
CA GLY A 456 6.49 -18.14 -11.22
C GLY A 456 7.63 -18.77 -12.02
N VAL A 457 8.80 -18.13 -12.08
CA VAL A 457 9.98 -18.64 -12.76
C VAL A 457 10.46 -19.90 -12.03
N GLY A 458 10.64 -20.99 -12.78
CA GLY A 458 11.02 -22.29 -12.22
C GLY A 458 9.92 -23.00 -11.41
N GLY A 459 8.69 -22.47 -11.38
CA GLY A 459 7.54 -23.09 -10.71
C GLY A 459 7.58 -23.04 -9.17
N ALA A 460 8.48 -22.26 -8.59
CA ALA A 460 8.59 -22.09 -7.14
C ALA A 460 7.51 -21.14 -6.61
N SER A 461 6.93 -21.46 -5.46
CA SER A 461 5.98 -20.58 -4.76
C SER A 461 6.71 -19.47 -4.01
N PRO A 462 6.18 -18.23 -3.96
CA PRO A 462 6.66 -17.19 -3.06
C PRO A 462 6.36 -17.50 -1.59
N ALA A 463 5.42 -18.42 -1.30
CA ALA A 463 5.08 -18.78 0.07
C ALA A 463 6.26 -19.42 0.80
N ILE A 464 6.52 -18.96 2.03
CA ILE A 464 7.55 -19.51 2.90
C ILE A 464 6.84 -20.27 4.03
N VAL A 465 6.89 -21.60 3.98
CA VAL A 465 6.20 -22.49 4.90
C VAL A 465 7.09 -22.85 6.09
N GLY A 466 6.54 -22.79 7.29
CA GLY A 466 7.19 -23.15 8.55
C GLY A 466 6.37 -22.69 9.75
N ASP A 467 6.87 -22.95 10.96
CA ASP A 467 6.19 -22.58 12.19
C ASP A 467 5.89 -21.07 12.23
N GLY A 468 4.63 -20.73 12.53
CA GLY A 468 4.15 -19.35 12.59
C GLY A 468 4.12 -18.61 11.24
N CYS A 469 4.31 -19.28 10.09
CA CYS A 469 4.39 -18.60 8.80
C CYS A 469 3.12 -17.82 8.43
N ALA A 470 1.94 -18.30 8.83
CA ALA A 470 0.68 -17.63 8.51
C ALA A 470 0.47 -16.37 9.37
N MET A 471 0.96 -16.38 10.62
CA MET A 471 0.98 -15.19 11.49
C MET A 471 1.80 -14.06 10.87
N GLU A 472 2.84 -14.41 10.14
CA GLU A 472 3.70 -13.47 9.41
C GLU A 472 3.19 -13.14 8.00
N GLY A 473 2.12 -13.79 7.52
CA GLY A 473 1.61 -13.66 6.15
C GLY A 473 2.57 -14.19 5.08
N LEU A 474 3.45 -15.10 5.49
CA LEU A 474 4.40 -15.77 4.60
C LEU A 474 3.77 -16.95 3.88
N CYS A 475 2.73 -17.55 4.46
CA CYS A 475 1.98 -18.67 3.91
C CYS A 475 0.49 -18.52 4.24
N VAL A 476 -0.36 -19.23 3.51
CA VAL A 476 -1.74 -19.52 3.94
C VAL A 476 -1.69 -20.75 4.86
N CYS A 477 -2.37 -20.73 6.00
CA CYS A 477 -2.25 -21.84 6.95
C CYS A 477 -2.85 -23.14 6.37
N SER A 478 -2.19 -24.26 6.62
CA SER A 478 -2.68 -25.61 6.30
C SER A 478 -2.56 -26.57 7.49
N ASP A 479 -1.69 -26.23 8.44
CA ASP A 479 -1.44 -26.94 9.69
C ASP A 479 -1.52 -25.95 10.85
N ASP A 480 -1.84 -26.44 12.05
CA ASP A 480 -1.96 -25.59 13.24
C ASP A 480 -0.61 -24.96 13.63
N SER A 481 0.52 -25.62 13.37
CA SER A 481 1.87 -25.06 13.59
C SER A 481 2.13 -23.74 12.84
N HIS A 482 1.42 -23.48 11.73
CA HIS A 482 1.53 -22.23 10.99
C HIS A 482 0.90 -21.04 11.75
N CYS A 483 0.06 -21.32 12.75
CA CYS A 483 -0.77 -20.34 13.45
C CYS A 483 -0.36 -20.09 14.91
N ALA A 484 0.80 -20.55 15.39
CA ALA A 484 1.21 -20.39 16.79
C ALA A 484 0.23 -21.05 17.82
N PRO A 485 0.08 -22.40 17.78
CA PRO A 485 -0.83 -23.13 18.66
C PRO A 485 -0.48 -23.01 20.14
N GLU A 486 0.78 -22.74 20.47
CA GLU A 486 1.24 -22.44 21.82
C GLU A 486 0.62 -21.15 22.40
N LEU A 487 0.10 -20.27 21.53
CA LEU A 487 -0.64 -19.06 21.90
C LEU A 487 -2.17 -19.23 21.79
N GLY A 488 -2.65 -20.45 21.54
CA GLY A 488 -4.08 -20.77 21.44
C GLY A 488 -4.69 -20.51 20.06
N TYR A 489 -3.88 -20.25 19.04
CA TYR A 489 -4.33 -20.01 17.68
C TYR A 489 -4.21 -21.28 16.82
N SER A 490 -5.20 -21.54 15.98
CA SER A 490 -5.20 -22.73 15.13
C SER A 490 -5.70 -22.42 13.73
N CYS A 491 -5.32 -23.25 12.77
CA CYS A 491 -5.73 -23.07 11.38
C CYS A 491 -7.17 -23.52 11.19
N ARG A 492 -8.03 -22.59 10.79
CA ARG A 492 -9.47 -22.81 10.62
C ARG A 492 -9.96 -22.30 9.26
N PRO A 493 -11.08 -22.83 8.75
CA PRO A 493 -11.78 -22.22 7.63
C PRO A 493 -12.21 -20.78 7.95
N GLY A 494 -12.33 -19.93 6.93
CA GLY A 494 -13.01 -18.64 7.06
C GLY A 494 -14.48 -18.79 7.46
N LYS A 495 -15.07 -17.72 8.00
CA LYS A 495 -16.45 -17.68 8.53
C LYS A 495 -17.50 -17.51 7.42
N VAL A 496 -17.21 -16.69 6.41
CA VAL A 496 -18.08 -16.43 5.25
C VAL A 496 -17.48 -17.04 3.98
N PHE A 497 -16.19 -16.83 3.72
CA PHE A 497 -15.47 -17.48 2.63
C PHE A 497 -14.76 -18.72 3.17
N THR A 498 -15.47 -19.86 3.17
CA THR A 498 -15.02 -21.10 3.82
C THR A 498 -13.78 -21.73 3.20
N GLU A 499 -13.46 -21.37 1.95
CA GLU A 499 -12.23 -21.73 1.26
C GLU A 499 -11.02 -20.93 1.77
N ALA A 500 -11.23 -19.83 2.53
CA ALA A 500 -10.17 -19.17 3.28
C ALA A 500 -9.60 -20.10 4.36
N ARG A 501 -8.30 -19.96 4.63
CA ARG A 501 -7.66 -20.60 5.79
C ARG A 501 -7.01 -19.51 6.63
N VAL A 502 -7.41 -19.43 7.89
CA VAL A 502 -7.10 -18.32 8.77
C VAL A 502 -6.64 -18.82 10.14
N CYS A 503 -5.77 -18.05 10.79
CA CYS A 503 -5.35 -18.33 12.15
C CYS A 503 -6.32 -17.71 13.14
N SER A 504 -7.17 -18.55 13.73
CA SER A 504 -8.22 -18.13 14.67
C SER A 504 -7.86 -18.51 16.10
N LEU A 505 -8.12 -17.60 17.04
CA LEU A 505 -8.00 -17.87 18.47
C LEU A 505 -9.12 -18.82 18.93
N LEU A 506 -8.77 -19.92 19.58
CA LEU A 506 -9.76 -20.88 20.10
C LEU A 506 -10.35 -20.40 21.43
N ARG A 507 -11.68 -20.42 21.56
CA ARG A 507 -12.41 -19.89 22.73
C ARG A 507 -12.09 -20.58 24.06
N ASP A 508 -11.67 -21.85 24.05
CA ASP A 508 -11.22 -22.55 25.28
C ASP A 508 -9.92 -21.94 25.86
N ALA A 509 -9.14 -21.22 25.06
CA ALA A 509 -8.00 -20.42 25.51
C ALA A 509 -8.40 -18.98 25.93
N ALA A 510 -9.58 -18.51 25.51
CA ALA A 510 -10.11 -17.19 25.89
C ALA A 510 -10.79 -17.20 27.27
N ASP A 511 -11.48 -18.29 27.63
CA ASP A 511 -12.11 -18.48 28.94
C ASP A 511 -11.26 -19.31 29.92
N GLY A 512 -10.18 -19.94 29.44
CA GLY A 512 -9.30 -20.79 30.22
C GLY A 512 -7.83 -20.37 30.14
N TYR A 513 -7.36 -19.66 31.17
CA TYR A 513 -5.95 -19.53 31.56
C TYR A 513 -5.07 -18.57 30.75
N LEU A 514 -4.94 -17.34 31.29
CA LEU A 514 -3.69 -16.58 31.25
C LEU A 514 -2.57 -17.45 31.86
N ARG A 515 -1.72 -18.03 31.02
CA ARG A 515 -0.39 -18.53 31.42
C ARG A 515 0.65 -17.46 31.09
N ASP A 516 1.51 -17.14 32.06
CA ASP A 516 2.67 -16.29 31.79
C ASP A 516 3.73 -17.05 30.97
N ARG A 517 4.81 -16.36 30.57
CA ARG A 517 5.95 -16.94 29.81
C ARG A 517 6.67 -18.09 30.54
N HIS A 518 6.25 -18.45 31.75
CA HIS A 518 6.77 -19.55 32.56
C HIS A 518 5.73 -20.65 32.82
N GLY A 519 4.55 -20.60 32.19
CA GLY A 519 3.57 -21.67 32.22
C GLY A 519 2.74 -21.75 33.50
N ASN A 520 2.76 -20.71 34.36
CA ASN A 520 1.99 -20.71 35.60
C ASN A 520 0.56 -20.21 35.44
N VAL A 521 -0.33 -20.87 36.17
CA VAL A 521 -1.77 -20.61 36.25
C VAL A 521 -2.04 -19.49 37.26
N ARG A 522 -2.75 -18.42 36.89
CA ARG A 522 -3.37 -17.52 37.87
C ARG A 522 -4.85 -17.89 38.08
N ILE A 523 -5.18 -18.36 39.28
CA ILE A 523 -6.56 -18.60 39.70
C ILE A 523 -7.23 -17.26 40.00
N ASN A 524 -8.42 -17.06 39.43
CA ASN A 524 -9.25 -15.87 39.58
C ASN A 524 -9.90 -15.87 40.98
N ALA A 525 -9.49 -14.96 41.87
CA ALA A 525 -10.06 -14.84 43.22
C ALA A 525 -11.33 -13.97 43.22
N THR A 526 -12.40 -14.45 42.59
CA THR A 526 -13.76 -13.91 42.79
C THR A 526 -14.81 -15.01 42.64
N SER A 527 -14.92 -15.88 43.65
CA SER A 527 -16.19 -16.34 44.23
C SER A 527 -15.93 -17.51 45.18
N THR A 528 -16.31 -17.36 46.45
CA THR A 528 -17.03 -18.36 47.26
C THR A 528 -17.15 -17.81 48.67
N GLY A 529 -18.39 -17.63 49.11
CA GLY A 529 -18.69 -17.35 50.50
C GLY A 529 -18.54 -18.60 51.38
N LYS A 530 -18.32 -18.32 52.66
CA LYS A 530 -18.58 -19.17 53.85
C LYS A 530 -17.75 -20.47 53.96
N HIS A 531 -16.77 -20.50 54.87
CA HIS A 531 -16.97 -20.84 56.27
C HIS A 531 -15.65 -20.84 57.07
N SER A 532 -15.82 -20.79 58.39
CA SER A 532 -14.87 -21.03 59.48
C SER A 532 -14.00 -19.85 59.91
N LEU A 533 -14.42 -19.24 61.03
CA LEU A 533 -13.61 -19.02 62.23
C LEU A 533 -14.54 -18.41 63.30
N LEU A 534 -14.75 -19.13 64.41
CA LEU A 534 -14.52 -18.65 65.79
C LEU A 534 -15.34 -19.42 66.85
N HIS A 535 -14.59 -19.89 67.85
CA HIS A 535 -14.90 -20.14 69.26
C HIS A 535 -15.69 -21.39 69.72
N GLU A 536 -14.97 -22.10 70.62
CA GLU A 536 -15.31 -23.11 71.64
C GLU A 536 -15.85 -24.48 71.21
#